data_AF-A0A7T7S221-F1
#
_entry.id   AF-A0A7T7S221-F1
#
_cell.length_a   1.000
_cell.length_b   1.000
_cell.length_c   1.000
_cell.angle_alpha   90.00
_cell.angle_beta   90.00
_cell.angle_gamma   90.00
#
_symmetry.space_group_name_H-M   'P 1'
#
loop_
_entity.id
_entity.type
_entity.pdbx_description
1 polymer ?
#
loop_
_entity_poly.entity_id
_entity_poly.type
_entity_poly.pdbx_seq_one_letter_code
_entity_poly.pdbx_strand_id
1 'polypeptide(L)'
;MSGWDIDPNGVSGVLLGLEAEVDDNLSPGMTGCVNALNGAITATNGEGKAMLVASAVSEWSSMHEADFTGIGDRIGNITSNTIQAVSAYQQHDESAALEFQRNAK
;
A
#
# COMPACT_ATOMS: atom_id res chain seq x y z
N MET A 1 -21.12 21.56 -16.87
CA MET A 1 -20.53 20.48 -16.07
C MET A 1 -20.30 19.30 -17.00
N SER A 2 -19.05 19.02 -17.35
CA SER A 2 -18.67 17.97 -18.29
C SER A 2 -18.40 16.65 -17.57
N GLY A 3 -19.01 15.57 -18.05
CA GLY A 3 -18.30 14.31 -18.27
C GLY A 3 -18.52 13.16 -17.29
N TRP A 4 -18.86 13.41 -16.02
CA TRP A 4 -19.05 12.32 -15.05
C TRP A 4 -20.25 12.64 -14.17
N ASP A 5 -21.31 11.83 -14.29
CA ASP A 5 -22.42 11.78 -13.34
C ASP A 5 -21.95 11.00 -12.08
N ILE A 6 -20.83 11.44 -11.52
CA ILE A 6 -20.27 10.92 -10.29
C ILE A 6 -20.95 11.66 -9.15
N ASP A 7 -21.60 10.92 -8.26
CA ASP A 7 -21.96 11.42 -6.94
C ASP A 7 -20.70 11.49 -6.07
N PRO A 8 -20.21 12.68 -5.71
CA PRO A 8 -19.00 12.83 -4.88
C PRO A 8 -19.17 12.17 -3.50
N ASN A 9 -20.39 12.11 -2.97
CA ASN A 9 -20.66 11.48 -1.68
C ASN A 9 -20.57 9.95 -1.80
N GLY A 10 -21.16 9.37 -2.86
CA GLY A 10 -20.99 7.95 -3.18
C GLY A 10 -19.53 7.56 -3.40
N VAL A 11 -18.75 8.39 -4.09
CA VAL A 11 -17.31 8.16 -4.28
C VAL A 11 -16.54 8.25 -2.96
N SER A 12 -16.84 9.25 -2.11
CA SER A 12 -16.22 9.37 -0.78
C SER A 12 -16.45 8.11 0.06
N GLY A 13 -17.66 7.54 0.04
CA GLY A 13 -17.95 6.29 0.76
C GLY A 13 -17.15 5.08 0.26
N VAL A 14 -16.99 4.93 -1.06
CA VAL A 14 -16.15 3.87 -1.64
C VAL A 14 -14.68 4.05 -1.25
N LEU A 15 -14.18 5.28 -1.28
CA LEU A 15 -12.79 5.59 -0.95
C LEU A 15 -12.47 5.35 0.53
N LEU A 16 -13.38 5.66 1.45
CA LEU A 16 -13.21 5.34 2.87
C LEU A 16 -13.18 3.83 3.12
N GLY A 17 -13.99 3.07 2.39
CA GLY A 17 -13.93 1.60 2.43
C GLY A 17 -12.60 1.05 1.90
N LEU A 18 -12.04 1.70 0.87
CA LEU A 18 -10.72 1.36 0.34
C LEU A 18 -9.60 1.71 1.33
N GLU A 19 -9.67 2.85 2.02
CA GLU A 19 -8.71 3.23 3.07
C GLU A 19 -8.68 2.18 4.18
N ALA A 20 -9.86 1.76 4.66
CA ALA A 20 -9.95 0.68 5.65
C ALA A 20 -9.34 -0.63 5.15
N GLU A 21 -9.57 -1.02 3.89
CA GLU A 21 -8.96 -2.23 3.32
C GLU A 21 -7.43 -2.13 3.24
N VAL A 22 -6.90 -0.93 2.95
CA VAL A 22 -5.45 -0.68 2.89
C VAL A 22 -4.82 -0.74 4.28
N ASP A 23 -5.46 -0.11 5.26
CA ASP A 23 -4.94 -0.01 6.62
C ASP A 23 -5.09 -1.32 7.40
N ASP A 24 -6.25 -1.99 7.27
CA ASP A 24 -6.59 -3.17 8.06
C ASP A 24 -6.08 -4.48 7.44
N ASN A 25 -5.97 -4.56 6.10
CA ASN A 25 -5.65 -5.82 5.41
C ASN A 25 -4.34 -5.74 4.62
N LEU A 26 -4.18 -4.75 3.73
CA LEU A 26 -3.00 -4.69 2.86
C LEU A 26 -1.71 -4.45 3.66
N SER A 27 -1.65 -3.37 4.43
CA SER A 27 -0.43 -2.98 5.17
C SER A 27 0.01 -4.05 6.19
N PRO A 28 -0.91 -4.64 6.99
CA PRO A 28 -0.59 -5.76 7.86
C PRO A 28 -0.19 -7.02 7.09
N GLY A 29 -0.84 -7.29 5.95
CA GLY A 29 -0.50 -8.40 5.05
C GLY A 29 0.93 -8.31 4.51
N MET A 30 1.35 -7.12 4.05
CA MET A 30 2.71 -6.87 3.58
C MET A 30 3.74 -7.09 4.69
N THR A 31 3.46 -6.59 5.89
CA THR A 31 4.28 -6.82 7.08
C THR A 31 4.36 -8.31 7.43
N GLY A 32 3.25 -9.02 7.32
CA GLY A 32 3.17 -10.47 7.52
C GLY A 32 4.07 -11.26 6.57
N CYS A 33 4.11 -10.88 5.29
CA CYS A 33 4.99 -11.48 4.29
C CYS A 33 6.48 -11.33 4.66
N VAL A 34 6.89 -10.11 5.04
CA VAL A 34 8.27 -9.83 5.48
C VAL A 34 8.63 -10.67 6.72
N ASN A 35 7.73 -10.74 7.70
CA ASN A 35 7.94 -11.54 8.91
C ASN A 35 8.05 -13.04 8.60
N ALA A 36 7.21 -13.56 7.69
CA ALA A 36 7.26 -14.96 7.27
C ALA A 36 8.58 -15.29 6.56
N LEU A 37 9.07 -14.40 5.70
CA LEU A 37 10.38 -14.54 5.02
C LEU A 37 11.53 -14.57 6.03
N ASN A 38 11.56 -13.63 6.98
CA ASN A 38 12.56 -13.61 8.05
C ASN A 38 12.51 -14.89 8.91
N GLY A 39 11.31 -15.40 9.17
CA GLY A 39 11.11 -16.69 9.85
C GLY A 39 11.70 -17.86 9.06
N ALA A 40 11.48 -17.92 7.74
CA ALA A 40 12.04 -18.97 6.88
C ALA A 40 13.57 -18.92 6.83
N ILE A 41 14.16 -17.73 6.73
CA ILE A 41 15.62 -17.54 6.77
C ILE A 41 16.19 -18.03 8.10
N THR A 42 15.59 -17.62 9.23
CA THR A 42 16.04 -18.03 10.57
C THR A 42 15.90 -19.54 10.78
N ALA A 43 14.82 -20.13 10.28
CA ALA A 43 14.57 -21.57 10.41
C ALA A 43 15.62 -22.40 9.65
N THR A 44 16.12 -21.90 8.52
CA THR A 44 17.03 -22.63 7.62
C THR A 44 18.50 -22.28 7.80
N ASN A 45 18.81 -21.15 8.44
CA ASN A 45 20.18 -20.71 8.72
C ASN A 45 20.73 -21.38 9.99
N GLY A 46 21.65 -22.34 9.83
CA GLY A 46 22.32 -23.00 10.96
C GLY A 46 23.08 -24.27 10.56
N GLU A 47 24.01 -24.68 11.42
CA GLU A 47 24.78 -25.92 11.23
C GLU A 47 23.87 -27.14 11.25
N GLY A 48 24.02 -28.04 10.27
CA GLY A 48 23.13 -29.20 10.08
C GLY A 48 21.76 -28.86 9.47
N LYS A 49 21.52 -27.61 9.05
CA LYS A 49 20.29 -27.17 8.36
C LYS A 49 20.51 -26.92 6.88
N ALA A 50 19.43 -26.54 6.17
CA ALA A 50 19.43 -26.26 4.75
C ALA A 50 20.03 -24.88 4.41
N MET A 51 21.32 -24.67 4.67
CA MET A 51 22.00 -23.38 4.49
C MET A 51 21.97 -22.83 3.05
N LEU A 52 21.98 -23.70 2.04
CA LEU A 52 21.84 -23.26 0.63
C LEU A 52 20.45 -22.69 0.35
N VAL A 53 19.41 -23.26 0.98
CA VAL A 53 18.04 -22.74 0.90
C VAL A 53 17.96 -21.40 1.62
N ALA A 54 18.57 -21.28 2.81
CA ALA A 54 18.64 -20.03 3.55
C ALA A 54 19.28 -18.91 2.72
N SER A 55 20.41 -19.21 2.06
CA SER A 55 21.10 -18.26 1.19
C SER A 55 20.22 -17.82 0.01
N ALA A 56 19.65 -18.76 -0.72
CA ALA A 56 18.80 -18.46 -1.88
C ALA A 56 17.55 -17.65 -1.50
N VAL A 57 16.90 -17.99 -0.38
CA VAL A 57 15.72 -17.27 0.12
C VAL A 57 16.11 -15.88 0.61
N SER A 58 17.26 -15.72 1.29
CA SER A 58 17.72 -14.41 1.75
C SER A 58 18.07 -13.48 0.58
N GLU A 59 18.71 -14.00 -0.45
CA GLU A 59 19.07 -13.24 -1.65
C GLU A 59 17.80 -12.80 -2.39
N TRP A 60 16.87 -13.73 -2.64
CA TRP A 60 15.57 -13.40 -3.22
C TRP A 60 14.80 -12.38 -2.38
N SER A 61 14.76 -12.55 -1.05
CA SER A 61 14.07 -11.62 -0.15
C SER A 61 14.68 -10.22 -0.24
N SER A 62 16.01 -10.10 -0.24
CA SER A 62 16.69 -8.80 -0.33
C SER A 62 16.39 -8.07 -1.64
N MET A 63 16.13 -8.81 -2.72
CA MET A 63 15.78 -8.22 -4.02
C MET A 63 14.33 -7.73 -4.09
N HIS A 64 13.41 -8.29 -3.29
CA HIS A 64 11.97 -8.03 -3.39
C HIS A 64 11.37 -7.36 -2.15
N GLU A 65 12.17 -7.11 -1.10
CA GLU A 65 11.72 -6.44 0.12
C GLU A 65 11.14 -5.05 -0.18
N ALA A 66 11.77 -4.30 -1.09
CA ALA A 66 11.30 -3.00 -1.54
C ALA A 66 9.98 -3.07 -2.33
N ASP A 67 9.69 -4.20 -2.99
CA ASP A 67 8.40 -4.39 -3.68
C ASP A 67 7.29 -4.59 -2.65
N PHE A 68 7.54 -5.39 -1.61
CA PHE A 68 6.55 -5.67 -0.57
C PHE A 68 6.24 -4.46 0.30
N THR A 69 7.27 -3.71 0.70
CA THR A 69 7.10 -2.49 1.48
C THR A 69 6.59 -1.34 0.61
N GLY A 70 7.14 -1.17 -0.59
CA GLY A 70 6.80 -0.08 -1.50
C GLY A 70 5.39 -0.15 -2.08
N ILE A 71 4.81 -1.34 -2.29
CA ILE A 71 3.43 -1.47 -2.77
C ILE A 71 2.43 -0.95 -1.73
N GLY A 72 2.61 -1.31 -0.46
CA GLY A 72 1.75 -0.85 0.63
C GLY A 72 1.78 0.68 0.74
N ASP A 73 2.98 1.25 0.83
CA ASP A 73 3.18 2.70 0.91
C ASP A 73 2.58 3.44 -0.29
N ARG A 74 2.76 2.90 -1.49
CA ARG A 74 2.25 3.53 -2.72
C ARG A 74 0.74 3.49 -2.80
N ILE A 75 0.12 2.36 -2.48
CA ILE A 75 -1.34 2.23 -2.47
C ILE A 75 -1.94 3.12 -1.37
N GLY A 76 -1.34 3.16 -0.19
CA GLY A 76 -1.73 4.06 0.90
C GLY A 76 -1.64 5.53 0.49
N ASN A 77 -0.52 5.94 -0.12
CA ASN A 77 -0.31 7.30 -0.60
C ASN A 77 -1.35 7.72 -1.65
N ILE A 78 -1.60 6.86 -2.64
CA ILE A 78 -2.62 7.11 -3.68
C ILE A 78 -4.00 7.22 -3.06
N THR A 79 -4.37 6.30 -2.17
CA THR A 79 -5.69 6.24 -1.53
C THR A 79 -5.92 7.49 -0.67
N SER A 80 -4.98 7.84 0.21
CA SER A 80 -5.09 9.00 1.09
C SER A 80 -5.19 10.31 0.32
N ASN A 81 -4.33 10.53 -0.68
CA ASN A 81 -4.41 11.73 -1.53
C ASN A 81 -5.71 11.77 -2.35
N THR A 82 -6.21 10.63 -2.82
CA THR A 82 -7.48 10.60 -3.55
C THR A 82 -8.65 10.98 -2.65
N ILE A 83 -8.68 10.53 -1.40
CA ILE A 83 -9.69 10.91 -0.39
C ILE A 83 -9.61 12.40 -0.10
N GLN A 84 -8.40 12.92 0.13
CA GLN A 84 -8.18 14.34 0.39
C GLN A 84 -8.59 15.21 -0.80
N ALA A 85 -8.35 14.76 -2.03
CA ALA A 85 -8.79 15.44 -3.24
C ALA A 85 -10.32 15.52 -3.33
N VAL A 86 -11.03 14.42 -3.06
CA VAL A 86 -12.51 14.40 -3.08
C VAL A 86 -13.08 15.28 -1.96
N SER A 87 -12.50 15.22 -0.76
CA SER A 87 -12.90 16.06 0.38
C SER A 87 -12.71 17.55 0.08
N ALA A 88 -11.57 17.94 -0.49
CA ALA A 88 -11.31 19.31 -0.90
C ALA A 88 -12.29 19.78 -1.99
N TYR A 89 -12.61 18.91 -2.96
CA TYR A 89 -13.60 19.20 -3.99
C TYR A 89 -15.01 19.43 -3.41
N GLN A 90 -15.43 18.59 -2.46
CA GLN A 90 -16.71 18.77 -1.74
C GLN A 90 -16.77 20.07 -0.93
N GLN A 91 -15.62 20.54 -0.44
CA GLN A 91 -15.48 21.82 0.26
C GLN A 91 -15.35 23.02 -0.67
N HIS A 92 -15.43 22.81 -1.99
CA HIS A 92 -15.20 23.81 -3.04
C HIS A 92 -13.78 24.41 -3.04
N ASP A 93 -12.79 23.70 -2.49
CA ASP A 93 -11.37 24.05 -2.57
C ASP A 93 -10.72 23.30 -3.75
N GLU A 94 -10.92 23.84 -4.95
CA GLU A 94 -10.38 23.25 -6.19
C GLU A 94 -8.85 23.28 -6.24
N SER A 95 -8.21 24.22 -5.54
CA SER A 95 -6.75 24.34 -5.54
C SER A 95 -6.11 23.22 -4.72
N ALA A 96 -6.63 22.96 -3.52
CA ALA A 96 -6.19 21.83 -2.71
C ALA A 96 -6.54 20.50 -3.38
N ALA A 97 -7.73 20.38 -3.99
CA ALA A 97 -8.12 19.16 -4.70
C ALA A 97 -7.13 18.80 -5.83
N LEU A 98 -6.69 19.79 -6.61
CA LEU A 98 -5.69 19.61 -7.66
C LEU A 98 -4.31 19.22 -7.12
N GLU A 99 -3.92 19.79 -5.98
CA GLU A 99 -2.66 19.46 -5.31
C GLU A 99 -2.64 17.99 -4.86
N PHE A 100 -3.68 17.55 -4.17
CA PHE A 100 -3.81 16.16 -3.75
C PHE A 100 -3.85 15.19 -4.94
N GLN A 101 -4.55 15.53 -6.03
CA GLN A 101 -4.53 14.73 -7.26
C GLN A 101 -3.12 14.56 -7.85
N ARG A 102 -2.27 15.59 -7.79
CA ARG A 102 -0.88 15.54 -8.30
C ARG A 102 0.05 14.74 -7.38
N ASN A 103 -0.29 14.65 -6.11
CA ASN A 103 0.50 13.97 -5.08
C ASN A 103 0.11 12.49 -4.93
N ALA A 104 -1.01 12.05 -5.49
CA ALA A 104 -1.42 10.65 -5.60
C ALA A 104 -0.54 9.87 -6.61
N LYS A 105 0.69 9.51 -6.21
CA LYS A 105 1.67 8.81 -7.06
C LYS A 105 2.53 7.78 -6.30
#